data_AF-A0A356T631-F1
#
_entry.id   AF-A0A356T631-F1
#
_cell.length_a   1.000
_cell.length_b   1.000
_cell.length_c   1.000
_cell.angle_alpha   90.00
_cell.angle_beta   90.00
_cell.angle_gamma   90.00
#
_symmetry.space_group_name_H-M   'P 1'
#
loop_
_entity.id
_entity.type
_entity.pdbx_description
1 polymer ?
#
loop_
_entity_poly.entity_id
_entity_poly.type
_entity_poly.pdbx_seq_one_letter_code
_entity_poly.pdbx_strand_id
1 'polypeptide(L)'
;MLQIHGDMDPTIAYDGGSIGEGYPSAPEVVERWATRNGCDTAMAASGEDLDLDSSVDGAETTVTTYESGCSANAGLWTIVGGGHIPPVTSDFTPAVLAWMRAQAR
;
A
#
# COMPACT_ATOMS: atom_id res chain seq x y z
N MET A 1 -1.90 -9.60 -0.11
CA MET A 1 -0.96 -8.82 0.72
C MET A 1 -1.32 -7.36 0.52
N LEU A 2 -1.53 -6.59 1.60
CA LEU A 2 -1.70 -5.14 1.52
C LEU A 2 -0.54 -4.50 2.29
N GLN A 3 0.12 -3.53 1.66
CA GLN A 3 1.06 -2.63 2.33
C GLN A 3 0.47 -1.22 2.31
N ILE A 4 0.58 -0.54 3.45
CA ILE A 4 0.17 0.85 3.63
C ILE A 4 1.42 1.59 4.09
N HIS A 5 1.86 2.62 3.37
CA HIS A 5 3.15 3.26 3.59
C HIS A 5 3.06 4.77 3.34
N GLY A 6 3.66 5.59 4.21
CA GLY A 6 3.78 7.02 4.00
C GLY A 6 4.97 7.36 3.09
N ASP A 7 4.78 8.18 2.06
CA ASP A 7 5.86 8.51 1.12
C ASP A 7 6.95 9.43 1.71
N MET A 8 6.66 10.08 2.85
CA MET A 8 7.58 10.90 3.62
C MET A 8 8.07 10.21 4.91
N ASP A 9 8.06 8.88 4.97
CA ASP A 9 8.57 8.10 6.10
C ASP A 9 10.08 8.34 6.33
N PRO A 10 10.47 8.98 7.47
CA PRO A 10 11.88 9.31 7.75
C PRO A 10 12.68 8.13 8.34
N THR A 11 12.02 7.01 8.64
CA THR A 11 12.62 5.84 9.30
C THR A 11 12.83 4.71 8.30
N ILE A 12 11.79 4.37 7.53
CA ILE A 12 11.82 3.35 6.47
C ILE A 12 11.40 4.02 5.18
N ALA A 13 12.39 4.46 4.40
CA ALA A 13 12.17 5.25 3.21
C ALA A 13 11.29 4.51 2.19
N TYR A 14 10.29 5.22 1.65
CA TYR A 14 9.35 4.69 0.67
C TYR A 14 10.06 4.16 -0.59
N ASP A 15 11.09 4.86 -1.06
CA ASP A 15 11.89 4.48 -2.22
C ASP A 15 12.95 3.41 -1.94
N GLY A 16 12.97 2.85 -0.72
CA GLY A 16 13.98 1.90 -0.27
C GLY A 16 15.21 2.59 0.32
N GLY A 17 16.08 1.81 0.94
CA GLY A 17 17.18 2.36 1.73
C GLY A 17 18.04 1.29 2.38
N SER A 18 18.69 1.65 3.49
CA SER A 18 19.47 0.72 4.30
C SER A 18 19.41 1.06 5.78
N ILE A 19 19.27 0.02 6.62
CA ILE A 19 19.40 0.10 8.09
C ILE A 19 20.51 -0.83 8.60
N GLY A 20 21.61 -0.91 7.83
CA GLY A 20 22.70 -1.88 8.00
C GLY A 20 22.69 -2.91 6.88
N GLU A 21 21.50 -3.30 6.42
CA GLU A 21 21.27 -4.07 5.21
C GLU A 21 20.32 -3.31 4.28
N GLY A 22 20.54 -3.45 2.97
CA GLY A 22 19.70 -2.82 1.95
C GLY A 22 18.29 -3.41 1.91
N TYR A 23 17.29 -2.56 1.74
CA TYR A 23 15.90 -2.95 1.56
C TYR A 23 15.27 -2.27 0.33
N PRO A 24 14.34 -2.97 -0.35
CA PRO A 24 13.67 -2.46 -1.55
C PRO A 24 12.66 -1.35 -1.23
N SER A 25 12.18 -0.66 -2.28
CA SER A 25 11.11 0.32 -2.17
C SER A 25 9.76 -0.33 -1.82
N ALA A 26 8.82 0.45 -1.29
CA ALA A 26 7.45 -0.01 -1.02
C ALA A 26 6.76 -0.55 -2.29
N PRO A 27 6.81 0.13 -3.45
CA PRO A 27 6.33 -0.42 -4.71
C PRO A 27 6.98 -1.74 -5.08
N GLU A 28 8.30 -1.86 -4.94
CA GLU A 28 9.03 -3.08 -5.29
C GLU A 28 8.65 -4.25 -4.37
N VAL A 29 8.43 -4.02 -3.06
CA VAL A 29 7.95 -5.06 -2.14
C VAL A 29 6.59 -5.60 -2.61
N VAL A 30 5.64 -4.72 -2.91
CA VAL A 30 4.29 -5.12 -3.32
C VAL A 30 4.32 -5.83 -4.68
N GLU A 31 5.11 -5.35 -5.64
CA GLU A 31 5.27 -6.01 -6.93
C GLU A 31 5.88 -7.42 -6.78
N ARG A 32 6.90 -7.59 -5.93
CA ARG A 32 7.46 -8.91 -5.61
C ARG A 32 6.41 -9.86 -5.05
N TRP A 33 5.51 -9.38 -4.18
CA TRP A 33 4.40 -10.18 -3.67
C TRP A 33 3.34 -10.47 -4.74
N ALA A 34 3.03 -9.51 -5.61
CA ALA A 34 2.15 -9.71 -6.76
C ALA A 34 2.69 -10.82 -7.68
N THR A 35 3.96 -10.74 -8.06
CA THR A 35 4.66 -11.78 -8.84
C THR A 35 4.62 -13.13 -8.13
N ARG A 36 4.92 -13.16 -6.82
CA ARG A 36 4.89 -14.41 -6.04
C ARG A 36 3.50 -15.05 -6.01
N ASN A 37 2.44 -14.24 -6.01
CA ASN A 37 1.06 -14.72 -6.04
C ASN A 37 0.57 -15.09 -7.45
N GLY A 38 1.40 -14.88 -8.48
CA GLY A 38 1.09 -15.14 -9.88
C GLY A 38 0.28 -14.04 -10.56
N CYS A 39 0.28 -12.82 -10.01
CA CYS A 39 -0.46 -11.72 -10.63
C CYS A 39 0.22 -11.29 -11.93
N ASP A 40 -0.57 -10.83 -12.89
CA ASP A 40 -0.07 -10.06 -14.03
C ASP A 40 0.25 -8.64 -13.58
N THR A 41 1.54 -8.35 -13.33
CA THR A 41 1.97 -7.04 -12.82
C THR A 41 1.82 -5.92 -13.85
N ALA A 42 1.70 -6.24 -15.14
CA ALA A 42 1.41 -5.25 -16.17
C ALA A 42 -0.05 -4.74 -16.12
N MET A 43 -0.93 -5.46 -15.43
CA MET A 43 -2.34 -5.13 -15.24
C MET A 43 -2.60 -4.52 -13.85
N ALA A 44 -1.62 -3.81 -13.29
CA ALA A 44 -1.83 -2.99 -12.11
C ALA A 44 -2.97 -1.97 -12.36
N ALA A 45 -3.86 -1.82 -11.40
CA ALA A 45 -4.97 -0.88 -11.46
C ALA A 45 -4.92 0.12 -10.31
N SER A 46 -5.37 1.35 -10.58
CA SER A 46 -5.58 2.37 -9.56
C SER A 46 -6.99 2.27 -8.97
N GLY A 47 -7.11 2.44 -7.66
CA GLY A 47 -8.39 2.56 -6.96
C GLY A 47 -8.82 4.01 -6.76
N GLU A 48 -9.94 4.20 -6.06
CA GLU A 48 -10.30 5.50 -5.49
C GLU A 48 -9.33 5.85 -4.35
N ASP A 49 -8.95 7.13 -4.26
CA ASP A 49 -8.12 7.62 -3.17
C ASP A 49 -8.88 7.56 -1.84
N LEU A 50 -8.16 7.35 -0.74
CA LEU A 50 -8.69 7.18 0.61
C LEU A 50 -8.20 8.32 1.52
N ASP A 51 -9.01 8.71 2.50
CA ASP A 51 -8.66 9.68 3.55
C ASP A 51 -8.28 8.92 4.83
N LEU A 52 -6.99 8.63 5.01
CA LEU A 52 -6.50 7.68 6.02
C LEU A 52 -5.60 8.30 7.08
N ASP A 53 -4.96 9.44 6.83
CA ASP A 53 -4.08 10.16 7.75
C ASP A 53 -4.66 11.52 8.14
N SER A 54 -5.08 11.65 9.39
CA SER A 54 -5.71 12.86 9.93
C SER A 54 -4.79 14.09 10.01
N SER A 55 -3.50 13.94 9.72
CA SER A 55 -2.53 15.05 9.67
C SER A 55 -2.34 15.63 8.26
N VAL A 56 -2.95 15.03 7.23
CA VAL A 56 -2.92 15.49 5.85
C VAL A 56 -4.35 15.79 5.39
N ASP A 57 -4.55 16.92 4.73
CA ASP A 57 -5.90 17.32 4.29
C ASP A 57 -6.32 16.59 3.00
N GLY A 58 -7.52 16.00 3.01
CA GLY A 58 -8.16 15.41 1.82
C GLY A 58 -8.01 13.89 1.73
N ALA A 59 -8.39 13.30 0.60
CA ALA A 59 -8.14 11.88 0.34
C ALA A 59 -6.70 11.70 -0.19
N GLU A 60 -5.75 11.64 0.72
CA GLU A 60 -4.31 11.66 0.46
C GLU A 60 -3.72 10.29 0.11
N THR A 61 -4.45 9.21 0.38
CA THR A 61 -3.94 7.86 0.18
C THR A 61 -4.29 7.32 -1.20
N THR A 62 -3.27 7.23 -2.06
CA THR A 62 -3.42 6.63 -3.40
C THR A 62 -3.42 5.10 -3.33
N VAL A 63 -4.26 4.47 -4.14
CA VAL A 63 -4.47 3.01 -4.13
C VAL A 63 -3.97 2.37 -5.43
N THR A 64 -3.07 1.38 -5.31
CA THR A 64 -2.67 0.48 -6.40
C THR A 64 -2.99 -0.96 -6.05
N THR A 65 -3.55 -1.71 -7.00
CA THR A 65 -3.96 -3.11 -6.82
C THR A 65 -3.47 -4.02 -7.95
N TYR A 66 -3.11 -5.24 -7.59
CA TYR A 66 -2.74 -6.35 -8.47
C TYR A 66 -3.69 -7.52 -8.20
N GLU A 67 -4.61 -7.77 -9.12
CA GLU A 67 -5.67 -8.78 -8.95
C GLU A 67 -5.85 -9.71 -10.16
N SER A 68 -5.30 -9.33 -11.31
CA SER A 68 -5.42 -10.11 -12.54
C SER A 68 -4.53 -11.36 -12.49
N GLY A 69 -5.09 -12.52 -12.79
CA GLY A 69 -4.34 -13.77 -12.96
C GLY A 69 -3.78 -14.41 -11.68
N CYS A 70 -3.95 -13.81 -10.49
CA CYS A 70 -3.35 -14.33 -9.26
C CYS A 70 -4.24 -15.22 -8.40
N SER A 71 -3.53 -16.01 -7.59
CA SER A 71 -4.08 -16.82 -6.49
C SER A 71 -4.47 -15.98 -5.25
N ALA A 72 -3.78 -14.86 -5.04
CA ALA A 72 -4.08 -13.88 -3.99
C ALA A 72 -3.67 -12.48 -4.46
N ASN A 73 -4.49 -11.48 -4.20
CA ASN A 73 -4.21 -10.13 -4.67
C ASN A 73 -3.10 -9.46 -3.84
N ALA A 74 -2.41 -8.50 -4.45
CA ALA A 74 -1.47 -7.62 -3.78
C ALA A 74 -1.91 -6.16 -3.95
N GLY A 75 -1.58 -5.28 -3.01
CA GLY A 75 -1.91 -3.87 -3.11
C GLY A 75 -0.98 -2.98 -2.30
N LEU A 76 -0.82 -1.75 -2.78
CA LEU A 76 -0.09 -0.67 -2.13
C LEU A 76 -1.04 0.49 -1.92
N TRP A 77 -1.14 0.95 -0.68
CA TRP A 77 -1.76 2.22 -0.31
C TRP A 77 -0.66 3.20 0.09
N THR A 78 -0.46 4.23 -0.70
CA THR A 78 0.58 5.24 -0.46
C THR A 78 -0.08 6.48 0.12
N ILE A 79 0.19 6.76 1.39
CA ILE A 79 -0.27 7.96 2.08
C ILE A 79 0.62 9.11 1.61
N VAL A 80 0.12 9.94 0.69
CA VAL A 80 0.87 11.06 0.14
C VAL A 80 1.06 12.12 1.22
N GLY A 81 2.32 12.42 1.50
CA GLY A 81 2.73 13.26 2.63
C GLY A 81 2.69 12.58 4.00
N GLY A 82 2.40 11.27 4.07
CA GLY A 82 2.34 10.50 5.31
C GLY A 82 3.73 10.11 5.85
N GLY A 83 3.84 9.96 7.17
CA GLY A 83 5.08 9.56 7.85
C GLY A 83 5.15 8.06 8.21
N HIS A 84 6.08 7.72 9.11
CA HIS A 84 6.33 6.32 9.55
C HIS A 84 5.16 5.70 10.34
N ILE A 85 4.50 6.52 11.16
CA ILE A 85 3.38 6.11 12.03
C ILE A 85 2.28 7.16 11.85
N PRO A 86 1.51 7.06 10.74
CA PRO A 86 0.49 8.05 10.43
C PRO A 86 -0.60 8.07 11.51
N PRO A 87 -1.03 9.24 11.99
CA PRO A 87 -2.19 9.35 12.86
C PRO A 87 -3.46 9.06 12.05
N VAL A 88 -3.93 7.82 12.12
CA VAL A 88 -5.01 7.36 11.24
C VAL A 88 -6.38 8.01 11.53
N THR A 89 -7.17 8.22 10.47
CA THR A 89 -8.57 8.65 10.58
C THR A 89 -9.49 7.52 11.08
N SER A 90 -10.77 7.83 11.33
CA SER A 90 -11.78 6.81 11.63
C SER A 90 -12.02 5.83 10.48
N ASP A 91 -11.61 6.18 9.25
CA ASP A 91 -11.94 5.48 8.03
C ASP A 91 -10.92 4.37 7.71
N PHE A 92 -9.73 4.44 8.31
CA PHE A 92 -8.66 3.45 8.16
C PHE A 92 -9.12 2.02 8.46
N THR A 93 -9.71 1.79 9.63
CA THR A 93 -10.09 0.43 10.04
C THR A 93 -11.20 -0.15 9.13
N PRO A 94 -12.31 0.58 8.86
CA PRO A 94 -13.29 0.16 7.86
C PRO A 94 -12.70 -0.15 6.49
N ALA A 95 -11.80 0.70 5.97
CA ALA A 95 -11.18 0.50 4.66
C ALA A 95 -10.35 -0.79 4.61
N VAL A 96 -9.47 -1.01 5.59
CA VAL A 96 -8.65 -2.24 5.67
C VAL A 96 -9.53 -3.49 5.75
N LEU A 97 -10.57 -3.47 6.59
CA LEU A 97 -11.50 -4.59 6.71
C LEU A 97 -12.30 -4.84 5.43
N ALA A 98 -12.71 -3.78 4.73
CA ALA A 98 -13.38 -3.90 3.43
C ALA A 98 -12.45 -4.54 2.40
N TRP A 99 -11.19 -4.08 2.32
CA TRP A 99 -10.18 -4.68 1.46
C TRP A 99 -9.98 -6.16 1.76
N MET A 100 -9.77 -6.52 3.04
CA MET A 100 -9.57 -7.91 3.47
C MET A 100 -10.77 -8.80 3.12
N ARG A 101 -12.00 -8.32 3.33
CA ARG A 101 -13.23 -9.07 3.01
C ARG A 101 -13.39 -9.28 1.52
N ALA A 102 -13.01 -8.32 0.69
CA ALA A 102 -13.01 -8.48 -0.76
C ALA A 102 -12.02 -9.57 -1.24
N GLN A 103 -11.07 -9.99 -0.40
CA GLN A 103 -10.11 -11.05 -0.72
C GLN A 103 -10.58 -12.44 -0.29
N ALA A 104 -11.60 -12.53 0.58
CA ALA A 104 -12.15 -13.79 1.06
C ALA A 104 -12.91 -14.46 -0.09
N ARG A 105 -12.26 -15.44 -0.72
CA ARG A 105 -12.85 -16.31 -1.73
C ARG A 105 -13.41 -17.58 -1.08
#